data_AF-B1XQ82-F1
#
_entry.id   AF-B1XQ82-F1
#
_cell.length_a   1.000
_cell.length_b   1.000
_cell.length_c   1.000
_cell.angle_alpha   90.00
_cell.angle_beta   90.00
_cell.angle_gamma   90.00
#
_symmetry.space_group_name_H-M   'P 1'
#
loop_
_entity.id
_entity.type
_entity.pdbx_description
1 polymer ?
#
loop_
_entity_poly.entity_id
_entity_poly.type
_entity_poly.pdbx_seq_one_letter_code
_entity_poly.pdbx_strand_id
1 'polypeptide(L)'
;MDGNPWCAMFTSWVYAEAGFPLPKMQDGAPSGAAYCPYIEGYARRIGQWHKTPRPGDLALFHFGNRLAVHIGIVENISGAKFSSIEGNTSAASNANGGMVQRRSRNVSQCRGFYRPMDIQARTGKDAYYRLIRLRRPYMAGHDVREWQKQVNFWGISIEIDGIYGPESEKVCRTLQEKWGLEVDGVIGPITWERTFKPSREV
;
A
#
# COMPACT_ATOMS: atom_id res chain seq x y z
N MET A 1 -13.17 -4.30 28.49
CA MET A 1 -12.04 -3.75 27.71
C MET A 1 -12.66 -3.23 26.44
N ASP A 2 -13.06 -1.96 26.48
CA ASP A 2 -13.99 -1.40 25.51
C ASP A 2 -13.19 -1.01 24.27
N GLY A 3 -12.96 -2.00 23.41
CA GLY A 3 -12.35 -1.80 22.10
C GLY A 3 -13.30 -0.96 21.27
N ASN A 4 -13.15 0.36 21.34
CA ASN A 4 -13.90 1.24 20.46
C ASN A 4 -13.55 0.83 19.02
N PRO A 5 -14.56 0.62 18.15
CA PRO A 5 -14.39 0.02 16.80
C PRO A 5 -13.51 0.84 15.84
N TRP A 6 -13.03 2.00 16.31
CA TRP A 6 -12.32 2.98 15.53
C TRP A 6 -11.05 2.47 14.84
N CYS A 7 -10.28 1.51 15.39
CA CYS A 7 -9.07 1.03 14.71
C CYS A 7 -9.38 0.34 13.36
N ALA A 8 -10.41 -0.51 13.30
CA ALA A 8 -10.85 -1.17 12.08
C ALA A 8 -11.58 -0.20 11.14
N MET A 9 -12.36 0.73 11.69
CA MET A 9 -12.97 1.80 10.90
C MET A 9 -11.92 2.72 10.26
N PHE A 10 -10.88 3.10 11.01
CA PHE A 10 -9.77 3.91 10.53
C PHE A 10 -9.05 3.22 9.37
N THR A 11 -8.68 1.95 9.52
CA THR A 11 -8.00 1.23 8.44
C THR A 11 -8.92 1.03 7.22
N SER A 12 -10.21 0.77 7.41
CA SER A 12 -11.20 0.71 6.33
C SER A 12 -11.32 2.05 5.59
N TRP A 13 -11.36 3.16 6.34
CA TRP A 13 -11.40 4.51 5.81
C TRP A 13 -10.13 4.85 5.03
N VAL A 14 -8.93 4.58 5.58
CA VAL A 14 -7.65 4.84 4.88
C VAL A 14 -7.61 4.15 3.51
N TYR A 15 -8.08 2.90 3.45
CA TYR A 15 -8.13 2.15 2.19
C TYR A 15 -9.14 2.75 1.20
N ALA A 16 -10.31 3.19 1.68
CA ALA A 16 -11.29 3.87 0.84
C ALA A 16 -10.76 5.20 0.28
N GLU A 17 -10.14 6.04 1.13
CA GLU A 17 -9.53 7.31 0.71
C GLU A 17 -8.34 7.11 -0.24
N ALA A 18 -7.61 6.00 -0.10
CA ALA A 18 -6.55 5.64 -1.02
C ALA A 18 -7.06 5.17 -2.41
N GLY A 19 -8.38 5.13 -2.63
CA GLY A 19 -8.99 4.64 -3.87
C GLY A 19 -9.07 3.11 -3.96
N PHE A 20 -8.82 2.41 -2.85
CA PHE A 20 -8.82 0.94 -2.76
C PHE A 20 -9.73 0.47 -1.63
N PRO A 21 -11.05 0.77 -1.65
CA PRO A 21 -11.94 0.41 -0.57
C PRO A 21 -11.88 -1.09 -0.28
N LEU A 22 -11.73 -1.45 1.00
CA LEU A 22 -11.78 -2.84 1.41
C LEU A 22 -13.16 -3.43 1.05
N PRO A 23 -13.25 -4.72 0.69
CA PRO A 23 -14.53 -5.38 0.50
C PRO A 23 -15.43 -5.19 1.72
N LYS A 24 -16.75 -5.10 1.50
CA LYS A 24 -17.71 -4.99 2.60
C LYS A 24 -17.72 -6.28 3.42
N MET A 25 -17.35 -6.18 4.70
CA MET A 25 -17.23 -7.31 5.63
C MET A 25 -18.23 -7.25 6.79
N GLN A 26 -19.03 -6.17 6.85
CA GLN A 26 -20.01 -5.93 7.90
C GLN A 26 -21.23 -5.22 7.32
N ASP A 27 -22.42 -5.62 7.78
CA ASP A 27 -23.66 -4.94 7.40
C ASP A 27 -23.69 -3.50 7.92
N GLY A 28 -24.23 -2.59 7.11
CA GLY A 28 -24.21 -1.15 7.38
C GLY A 28 -22.87 -0.45 7.10
N ALA A 29 -21.77 -1.18 6.85
CA ALA A 29 -20.52 -0.55 6.44
C ALA A 29 -20.51 -0.26 4.92
N PRO A 30 -20.05 0.93 4.48
CA PRO A 30 -19.88 1.23 3.05
C PRO A 30 -18.74 0.40 2.43
N SER A 31 -17.69 0.13 3.21
CA SER A 31 -16.54 -0.70 2.86
C SER A 31 -15.88 -1.22 4.15
N GLY A 32 -15.10 -2.29 4.04
CA GLY A 32 -14.38 -2.88 5.17
C GLY A 32 -15.29 -3.32 6.32
N ALA A 33 -14.82 -3.14 7.56
CA ALA A 33 -15.52 -3.51 8.78
C ALA A 33 -15.06 -2.68 9.98
N ALA A 34 -15.92 -2.59 11.00
CA ALA A 34 -15.65 -1.92 12.26
C ALA A 34 -15.12 -2.88 13.34
N TYR A 35 -15.19 -4.19 13.11
CA TYR A 35 -14.79 -5.22 14.06
C TYR A 35 -13.65 -6.09 13.51
N CYS A 36 -12.50 -6.11 14.22
CA CYS A 36 -11.29 -6.81 13.76
C CYS A 36 -11.52 -8.30 13.42
N PRO A 37 -12.28 -9.08 14.21
CA PRO A 37 -12.58 -10.47 13.87
C PRO A 37 -13.37 -10.67 12.57
N TYR A 38 -14.18 -9.70 12.12
CA TYR A 38 -14.82 -9.78 10.81
C TYR A 38 -13.80 -9.67 9.68
N ILE A 39 -12.80 -8.79 9.82
CA ILE A 39 -11.69 -8.66 8.88
C ILE A 39 -10.84 -9.95 8.87
N GLU A 40 -10.50 -10.50 10.04
CA GLU A 40 -9.78 -11.78 10.15
C GLU A 40 -10.55 -12.91 9.46
N GLY A 41 -11.84 -13.05 9.78
CA GLY A 41 -12.69 -14.09 9.22
C GLY A 41 -12.82 -13.97 7.70
N TYR A 42 -13.01 -12.75 7.19
CA TYR A 42 -13.06 -12.51 5.75
C TYR A 42 -11.75 -12.89 5.06
N ALA A 43 -10.62 -12.38 5.54
CA ALA A 43 -9.30 -12.62 4.97
C ALA A 43 -8.96 -14.11 4.90
N ARG A 44 -9.31 -14.87 5.94
CA ARG A 44 -9.16 -16.33 5.97
C ARG A 44 -10.04 -17.02 4.93
N ARG A 45 -11.32 -16.64 4.81
CA ARG A 45 -12.25 -17.24 3.84
C ARG A 45 -11.79 -17.05 2.40
N ILE A 46 -11.20 -15.91 2.07
CA ILE A 46 -10.76 -15.60 0.70
C ILE A 46 -9.31 -16.01 0.41
N GLY A 47 -8.64 -16.71 1.34
CA GLY A 47 -7.26 -17.17 1.15
C GLY A 47 -6.19 -16.07 1.19
N GLN A 48 -6.52 -14.85 1.62
CA GLN A 48 -5.60 -13.70 1.71
C GLN A 48 -5.07 -13.49 3.14
N TRP A 49 -5.05 -14.55 3.94
CA TRP A 49 -4.51 -14.54 5.30
C TRP A 49 -3.08 -15.06 5.31
N HIS A 50 -2.16 -14.24 5.82
CA HIS A 50 -0.74 -14.52 5.81
C HIS A 50 -0.12 -14.52 7.22
N LYS A 51 1.02 -15.18 7.34
CA LYS A 51 1.82 -15.23 8.58
C LYS A 51 2.99 -14.25 8.60
N THR A 52 3.39 -13.76 7.43
CA THR A 52 4.47 -12.80 7.26
C THR A 52 3.91 -11.47 6.74
N PRO A 53 4.30 -10.33 7.31
CA PRO A 53 3.86 -9.04 6.85
C PRO A 53 4.44 -8.67 5.48
N ARG A 54 3.73 -7.82 4.75
CA ARG A 54 4.24 -6.99 3.64
C ARG A 54 3.76 -5.54 3.85
N PRO A 55 4.49 -4.53 3.37
CA PRO A 55 3.99 -3.15 3.35
C PRO A 55 2.60 -3.08 2.69
N GLY A 56 1.69 -2.35 3.29
CA GLY A 56 0.27 -2.30 2.93
C GLY A 56 -0.60 -3.31 3.69
N ASP A 57 -0.09 -4.47 4.09
CA ASP A 57 -0.91 -5.48 4.79
C ASP A 57 -1.59 -4.88 6.03
N LEU A 58 -2.80 -5.35 6.32
CA LEU A 58 -3.47 -5.10 7.58
C LEU A 58 -2.99 -6.12 8.61
N ALA A 59 -2.23 -5.66 9.62
CA ALA A 59 -1.78 -6.47 10.74
C ALA A 59 -2.88 -6.55 11.80
N LEU A 60 -3.34 -7.76 12.13
CA LEU A 60 -4.37 -7.97 13.14
C LEU A 60 -3.74 -8.50 14.44
N PHE A 61 -3.84 -7.72 15.51
CA PHE A 61 -3.16 -7.96 16.78
C PHE A 61 -4.08 -8.66 17.79
N HIS A 62 -3.51 -9.56 18.59
CA HIS A 62 -4.22 -10.20 19.69
C HIS A 62 -3.82 -9.69 21.07
N PHE A 63 -2.56 -9.29 21.27
CA PHE A 63 -2.04 -8.80 22.57
C PHE A 63 -2.40 -9.73 23.76
N GLY A 64 -2.29 -11.03 23.57
CA GLY A 64 -2.65 -12.07 24.57
C GLY A 64 -4.11 -12.53 24.53
N ASN A 65 -4.99 -11.89 23.77
CA ASN A 65 -6.39 -12.30 23.63
C ASN A 65 -6.57 -13.48 22.64
N ARG A 66 -7.72 -14.15 22.71
CA ARG A 66 -8.07 -15.24 21.77
C ARG A 66 -8.30 -14.71 20.35
N LEU A 67 -9.00 -13.59 20.24
CA LEU A 67 -9.39 -12.96 18.97
C LEU A 67 -8.48 -11.77 18.65
N ALA A 68 -8.49 -11.32 17.39
CA ALA A 68 -7.93 -10.03 17.03
C ALA A 68 -8.72 -8.91 17.72
N VAL A 69 -8.02 -8.03 18.44
CA VAL A 69 -8.58 -6.91 19.20
C VAL A 69 -8.12 -5.55 18.68
N HIS A 70 -7.12 -5.53 17.80
CA HIS A 70 -6.58 -4.30 17.23
C HIS A 70 -6.07 -4.55 15.81
N ILE A 71 -5.92 -3.48 15.03
CA ILE A 71 -5.49 -3.55 13.63
C ILE A 71 -4.67 -2.32 13.24
N GLY A 72 -3.68 -2.52 12.39
CA GLY A 72 -2.83 -1.46 11.85
C GLY A 72 -2.39 -1.75 10.43
N ILE A 73 -1.95 -0.72 9.72
CA ILE A 73 -1.42 -0.84 8.35
C ILE A 73 0.09 -1.00 8.46
N VAL A 74 0.64 -2.10 7.93
CA VAL A 74 2.09 -2.33 7.87
C VAL A 74 2.73 -1.30 6.93
N GLU A 75 3.76 -0.62 7.39
CA GLU A 75 4.45 0.43 6.62
C GLU A 75 5.85 -0.03 6.20
N ASN A 76 6.69 -0.46 7.14
CA ASN A 76 8.05 -0.97 6.86
C ASN A 76 8.35 -2.22 7.68
N ILE A 77 9.23 -3.09 7.17
CA ILE A 77 9.60 -4.35 7.83
C ILE A 77 11.11 -4.40 8.01
N SER A 78 11.55 -4.84 9.18
CA SER A 78 12.94 -5.11 9.52
C SER A 78 13.02 -6.39 10.35
N GLY A 79 13.32 -7.51 9.68
CA GLY A 79 13.29 -8.84 10.28
C GLY A 79 11.93 -9.18 10.87
N ALA A 80 11.88 -9.54 12.16
CA ALA A 80 10.65 -9.85 12.88
C ALA A 80 9.89 -8.60 13.41
N LYS A 81 10.45 -7.40 13.21
CA LYS A 81 9.83 -6.14 13.60
C LYS A 81 9.28 -5.42 12.37
N PHE A 82 8.25 -4.61 12.57
CA PHE A 82 7.70 -3.75 11.53
C PHE A 82 7.17 -2.45 12.13
N SER A 83 7.11 -1.39 11.32
CA SER A 83 6.33 -0.20 11.65
C SER A 83 4.90 -0.36 11.16
N SER A 84 3.94 0.11 11.94
CA SER A 84 2.52 0.13 11.59
C SER A 84 1.91 1.50 11.84
N ILE A 85 0.95 1.90 11.01
CA ILE A 85 0.10 3.07 11.21
C ILE A 85 -1.22 2.59 11.82
N GLU A 86 -1.50 3.04 13.02
CA GLU A 86 -2.58 2.53 13.86
C GLU A 86 -3.45 3.67 14.39
N GLY A 87 -4.75 3.60 14.11
CA GLY A 87 -5.76 4.43 14.79
C GLY A 87 -6.13 3.85 16.15
N ASN A 88 -6.73 4.66 17.01
CA ASN A 88 -7.11 4.31 18.38
C ASN A 88 -5.97 3.96 19.33
N THR A 89 -4.80 4.60 19.14
CA THR A 89 -3.63 4.40 20.01
C THR A 89 -3.19 5.71 20.66
N SER A 90 -2.39 5.63 21.72
CA SER A 90 -1.69 6.76 22.35
C SER A 90 -0.31 6.31 22.81
N ALA A 91 0.54 7.27 23.20
CA ALA A 91 1.89 6.97 23.68
C ALA A 91 1.90 5.92 24.82
N ALA A 92 0.87 5.93 25.68
CA ALA A 92 0.70 5.03 26.81
C ALA A 92 -0.32 3.88 26.60
N SER A 93 -1.08 3.87 25.49
CA SER A 93 -2.15 2.88 25.26
C SER A 93 -2.14 2.32 23.84
N ASN A 94 -2.16 0.99 23.73
CA ASN A 94 -2.28 0.28 22.46
C ASN A 94 -3.73 0.04 22.03
N ALA A 95 -4.71 0.50 22.82
CA ALA A 95 -6.10 0.09 22.64
C ALA A 95 -7.12 1.24 22.59
N ASN A 96 -6.87 2.36 23.27
CA ASN A 96 -7.88 3.43 23.42
C ASN A 96 -7.24 4.81 23.63
N GLY A 97 -6.42 5.25 22.67
CA GLY A 97 -5.67 6.49 22.84
C GLY A 97 -6.18 7.71 22.08
N GLY A 98 -7.20 7.56 21.23
CA GLY A 98 -7.79 8.69 20.50
C GLY A 98 -6.88 9.30 19.42
N MET A 99 -5.71 8.72 19.13
CA MET A 99 -4.76 9.25 18.14
C MET A 99 -4.41 8.21 17.07
N VAL A 100 -3.89 8.73 15.95
CA VAL A 100 -3.20 7.93 14.94
C VAL A 100 -1.71 7.98 15.26
N GLN A 101 -1.07 6.81 15.37
CA GLN A 101 0.36 6.72 15.66
C GLN A 101 1.06 5.74 14.74
N ARG A 102 2.33 6.05 14.45
CA ARG A 102 3.29 5.06 13.96
C ARG A 102 3.83 4.28 15.14
N ARG A 103 3.74 2.95 15.10
CA ARG A 103 4.16 2.05 16.18
C ARG A 103 5.20 1.07 15.68
N SER A 104 6.17 0.72 16.52
CA SER A 104 7.06 -0.42 16.28
C SER A 104 6.41 -1.66 16.89
N ARG A 105 6.19 -2.69 16.06
CA ARG A 105 5.48 -3.92 16.42
C ARG A 105 6.34 -5.15 16.12
N ASN A 106 6.00 -6.25 16.78
CA ASN A 106 6.60 -7.56 16.51
C ASN A 106 5.56 -8.50 15.91
N VAL A 107 5.97 -9.35 14.97
CA VAL A 107 5.10 -10.36 14.35
C VAL A 107 4.41 -11.26 15.38
N SER A 108 5.07 -11.56 16.51
CA SER A 108 4.52 -12.36 17.62
C SER A 108 3.29 -11.74 18.30
N GLN A 109 3.05 -10.43 18.12
CA GLN A 109 1.85 -9.75 18.67
C GLN A 109 0.63 -9.91 17.76
N CYS A 110 0.83 -10.46 16.56
CA CYS A 110 -0.18 -10.56 15.51
C CYS A 110 -0.78 -11.96 15.45
N ARG A 111 -2.09 -12.05 15.19
CA ARG A 111 -2.70 -13.30 14.74
C ARG A 111 -2.26 -13.65 13.31
N GLY A 112 -2.03 -12.60 12.52
CA GLY A 112 -1.61 -12.67 11.12
C GLY A 112 -1.91 -11.36 10.40
N PHE A 113 -1.83 -11.43 9.09
CA PHE A 113 -1.87 -10.28 8.20
C PHE A 113 -2.90 -10.54 7.10
N TYR A 114 -3.78 -9.57 6.86
CA TYR A 114 -4.64 -9.57 5.69
C TYR A 114 -3.98 -8.75 4.58
N ARG A 115 -3.85 -9.34 3.40
CA ARG A 115 -3.34 -8.67 2.19
C ARG A 115 -4.50 -8.28 1.26
N PRO A 116 -5.07 -7.07 1.41
CA PRO A 116 -6.18 -6.63 0.57
C PRO A 116 -5.75 -6.29 -0.86
N MET A 117 -4.47 -5.97 -1.07
CA MET A 117 -3.91 -5.66 -2.39
C MET A 117 -2.71 -6.55 -2.68
N ASP A 118 -2.81 -7.39 -3.71
CA ASP A 118 -1.62 -8.01 -4.30
C ASP A 118 -1.02 -7.05 -5.33
N ILE A 119 -0.21 -6.12 -4.86
CA ILE A 119 0.46 -5.11 -5.72
C ILE A 119 1.28 -5.81 -6.82
N GLN A 120 1.81 -7.01 -6.55
CA GLN A 120 2.63 -7.76 -7.51
C GLN A 120 1.78 -8.44 -8.61
N ALA A 121 0.49 -8.66 -8.37
CA ALA A 121 -0.43 -9.15 -9.41
C ALA A 121 -0.84 -8.06 -10.41
N ARG A 122 -0.63 -6.77 -10.08
CA ARG A 122 -0.99 -5.64 -10.94
C ARG A 122 0.13 -5.35 -11.93
N THR A 123 -0.07 -5.67 -13.20
CA THR A 123 0.93 -5.52 -14.26
C THR A 123 0.56 -4.42 -15.24
N GLY A 124 1.53 -3.93 -16.00
CA GLY A 124 1.30 -2.95 -17.06
C GLY A 124 0.64 -1.68 -16.51
N LYS A 125 -0.36 -1.16 -17.24
CA LYS A 125 -1.07 0.08 -16.85
C LYS A 125 -1.70 0.00 -15.45
N ASP A 126 -2.15 -1.19 -15.04
CA ASP A 126 -2.85 -1.38 -13.77
C ASP A 126 -1.89 -1.31 -12.58
N ALA A 127 -0.57 -1.33 -12.78
CA ALA A 127 0.41 -1.24 -11.71
C ALA A 127 0.49 0.16 -11.05
N TYR A 128 -0.17 1.18 -11.58
CA TYR A 128 -0.16 2.52 -11.03
C TYR A 128 -1.06 2.68 -9.80
N TYR A 129 -0.51 3.26 -8.72
CA TYR A 129 -1.28 3.54 -7.51
C TYR A 129 -0.79 4.77 -6.73
N ARG A 130 0.26 5.46 -7.18
CA ARG A 130 0.81 6.66 -6.53
C ARG A 130 1.65 7.48 -7.51
N LEU A 131 1.86 8.76 -7.19
CA LEU A 131 2.84 9.60 -7.88
C LEU A 131 4.26 9.04 -7.65
N ILE A 132 5.05 8.92 -8.72
CA ILE A 132 6.45 8.50 -8.63
C ILE A 132 7.34 9.70 -8.97
N ARG A 133 8.28 10.04 -8.09
CA ARG A 133 9.17 11.19 -8.24
C ARG A 133 10.51 10.99 -7.55
N LEU A 134 11.51 11.77 -7.96
CA LEU A 134 12.81 11.74 -7.30
C LEU A 134 12.69 12.32 -5.88
N ARG A 135 13.12 11.55 -4.88
CA ARG A 135 13.21 11.98 -3.47
C ARG A 135 14.24 11.13 -2.73
N ARG A 136 14.58 11.50 -1.48
CA ARG A 136 15.43 10.68 -0.61
C ARG A 136 14.62 10.15 0.60
N PRO A 137 14.72 8.86 0.95
CA PRO A 137 15.26 7.78 0.11
C PRO A 137 14.49 7.66 -1.21
N TYR A 138 15.14 7.10 -2.24
CA TYR A 138 14.52 6.94 -3.56
C TYR A 138 13.23 6.12 -3.46
N MET A 139 12.25 6.49 -4.29
CA MET A 139 11.01 5.72 -4.36
C MET A 139 11.35 4.37 -5.00
N ALA A 140 10.94 3.29 -4.35
CA ALA A 140 11.08 1.96 -4.91
C ALA A 140 9.72 1.25 -4.87
N GLY A 141 9.48 0.34 -5.80
CA GLY A 141 8.23 -0.40 -5.86
C GLY A 141 7.98 -1.16 -7.15
N HIS A 142 6.89 -1.93 -7.14
CA HIS A 142 6.43 -2.68 -8.30
C HIS A 142 6.00 -1.75 -9.44
N ASP A 143 5.35 -0.63 -9.11
CA ASP A 143 4.97 0.43 -10.04
C ASP A 143 6.17 0.98 -10.81
N VAL A 144 7.27 1.29 -10.11
CA VAL A 144 8.51 1.74 -10.73
C VAL A 144 9.08 0.68 -11.67
N ARG A 145 9.08 -0.59 -11.24
CA ARG A 145 9.59 -1.71 -12.04
C ARG A 145 8.77 -1.93 -13.32
N GLU A 146 7.44 -1.85 -13.23
CA GLU A 146 6.55 -1.98 -14.39
C GLU A 146 6.74 -0.83 -15.37
N TRP A 147 6.91 0.41 -14.88
CA TRP A 147 7.27 1.54 -15.72
C TRP A 147 8.62 1.34 -16.41
N GLN A 148 9.65 0.91 -15.68
CA GLN A 148 10.97 0.64 -16.26
C GLN A 148 10.93 -0.44 -17.35
N LYS A 149 10.16 -1.51 -17.15
CA LYS A 149 9.92 -2.53 -18.18
C LYS A 149 9.26 -1.93 -19.43
N GLN A 150 8.23 -1.10 -19.24
CA GLN A 150 7.51 -0.48 -20.35
C GLN A 150 8.40 0.49 -21.13
N VAL A 151 9.22 1.27 -20.44
CA VAL A 151 10.18 2.19 -21.06
C VAL A 151 11.26 1.42 -21.85
N ASN A 152 11.76 0.30 -21.32
CA ASN A 152 12.64 -0.60 -22.08
C ASN A 152 11.95 -1.19 -23.30
N PHE A 153 10.66 -1.55 -23.19
CA PHE A 153 9.87 -2.03 -24.33
C PHE A 153 9.79 -0.97 -25.44
N TRP A 154 9.80 0.33 -25.10
CA TRP A 154 9.90 1.43 -26.07
C TRP A 154 11.32 1.67 -26.64
N GLY A 155 12.30 0.83 -26.28
CA GLY A 155 13.68 0.91 -26.76
C GLY A 155 14.58 1.86 -25.95
N ILE A 156 14.12 2.36 -24.81
CA ILE A 156 14.93 3.21 -23.92
C ILE A 156 15.57 2.31 -22.86
N SER A 157 16.87 2.07 -23.01
CA SER A 157 17.64 1.20 -22.09
C SER A 157 17.79 1.86 -20.72
N ILE A 158 17.10 1.32 -19.72
CA ILE A 158 17.28 1.66 -18.30
C ILE A 158 17.29 0.41 -17.44
N GLU A 159 17.96 0.48 -16.28
CA GLU A 159 17.95 -0.63 -15.32
C GLU A 159 16.53 -0.89 -14.79
N ILE A 160 16.16 -2.16 -14.68
CA ILE A 160 14.88 -2.63 -14.13
C ILE A 160 15.09 -3.06 -12.68
N ASP A 161 15.50 -2.12 -11.84
CA ASP A 161 15.77 -2.33 -10.41
C ASP A 161 14.55 -2.06 -9.52
N GLY A 162 13.51 -1.41 -10.07
CA GLY A 162 12.34 -0.95 -9.35
C GLY A 162 12.62 0.25 -8.45
N ILE A 163 13.68 1.01 -8.72
CA ILE A 163 14.10 2.21 -7.98
C ILE A 163 14.04 3.43 -8.90
N TYR A 164 13.28 4.44 -8.47
CA TYR A 164 13.18 5.72 -9.15
C TYR A 164 14.31 6.65 -8.69
N GLY A 165 15.48 6.42 -9.25
CA GLY A 165 16.70 7.23 -9.07
C GLY A 165 16.87 8.31 -10.15
N PRO A 166 18.01 9.03 -10.14
CA PRO A 166 18.29 10.11 -11.10
C PRO A 166 18.19 9.69 -12.57
N GLU A 167 18.60 8.47 -12.93
CA GLU A 167 18.47 7.97 -14.31
C GLU A 167 17.01 7.75 -14.72
N SER A 168 16.16 7.27 -13.81
CA SER A 168 14.71 7.15 -14.07
C SER A 168 14.06 8.52 -14.24
N GLU A 169 14.43 9.50 -13.41
CA GLU A 169 13.93 10.88 -13.55
C GLU A 169 14.35 11.51 -14.88
N LYS A 170 15.61 11.36 -15.27
CA LYS A 170 16.13 11.85 -16.55
C LYS A 170 15.33 11.29 -17.72
N VAL A 171 15.06 9.98 -17.72
CA VAL A 171 14.26 9.35 -18.78
C VAL A 171 12.80 9.81 -18.73
N CYS A 172 12.21 9.97 -17.55
CA CYS A 172 10.87 10.54 -17.42
C CYS A 172 10.79 11.93 -18.07
N ARG A 173 11.74 12.82 -17.79
CA ARG A 173 11.79 14.17 -18.38
C ARG A 173 11.92 14.12 -19.90
N THR A 174 12.80 13.29 -20.45
CA THR A 174 12.93 13.12 -21.91
C THR A 174 11.64 12.61 -22.56
N LEU A 175 10.93 11.69 -21.91
CA LEU A 175 9.64 11.20 -22.39
C LEU A 175 8.56 12.29 -22.33
N GLN A 176 8.51 13.06 -21.24
CA GLN A 176 7.60 14.20 -21.10
C GLN A 176 7.83 15.24 -22.19
N GLU A 177 9.10 15.62 -22.44
CA GLU A 177 9.48 16.51 -23.54
C GLU A 177 9.00 15.98 -24.89
N LYS A 178 9.29 14.71 -25.19
CA LYS A 178 8.89 14.06 -26.46
C LYS A 178 7.38 14.03 -26.66
N TRP A 179 6.61 13.92 -25.58
CA TRP A 179 5.15 13.81 -25.62
C TRP A 179 4.43 15.15 -25.44
N GLY A 180 5.15 16.26 -25.29
CA GLY A 180 4.55 17.58 -25.04
C GLY A 180 3.83 17.68 -23.70
N LEU A 181 4.27 16.92 -22.69
CA LEU A 181 3.77 16.98 -21.33
C LEU A 181 4.56 18.00 -20.50
N GLU A 182 4.03 18.36 -19.33
CA GLU A 182 4.80 19.12 -18.34
C GLU A 182 6.06 18.34 -17.96
N VAL A 183 7.23 18.99 -18.07
CA VAL A 183 8.55 18.36 -17.87
C VAL A 183 8.96 18.53 -16.40
N ASP A 184 8.27 17.83 -15.51
CA ASP A 184 8.48 17.92 -14.07
C ASP A 184 9.30 16.75 -13.49
N GLY A 185 9.58 15.70 -14.29
CA GLY A 185 10.25 14.49 -13.82
C GLY A 185 9.41 13.64 -12.86
N VAL A 186 8.10 13.85 -12.84
CA VAL A 186 7.12 13.12 -12.04
C VAL A 186 6.28 12.21 -12.94
N ILE A 187 6.23 10.93 -12.61
CA ILE A 187 5.28 10.02 -13.23
C ILE A 187 3.95 10.17 -12.48
N GLY A 188 3.14 11.12 -12.98
CA GLY A 188 1.74 11.29 -12.60
C GLY A 188 0.78 10.46 -13.47
N PRO A 189 -0.54 10.57 -13.27
CA PRO A 189 -1.53 9.80 -14.03
C PRO A 189 -1.40 10.01 -15.54
N ILE A 190 -1.12 11.24 -15.99
CA ILE A 190 -0.96 11.58 -17.40
C ILE A 190 0.31 10.96 -17.99
N THR A 191 1.46 11.12 -17.33
CA THR A 191 2.73 10.51 -17.74
C THR A 191 2.62 8.99 -17.77
N TRP A 192 1.97 8.39 -16.77
CA TRP A 192 1.75 6.95 -16.71
C TRP A 192 0.88 6.45 -17.87
N GLU A 193 -0.31 7.04 -18.05
CA GLU A 193 -1.23 6.67 -19.14
C GLU A 193 -0.53 6.78 -20.50
N ARG A 194 0.26 7.85 -20.72
CA ARG A 194 1.01 8.02 -21.96
C ARG A 194 2.08 6.95 -22.16
N THR A 195 2.73 6.49 -21.08
CA THR A 195 3.74 5.43 -21.12
C THR A 195 3.18 4.07 -21.55
N PHE A 196 1.91 3.79 -21.21
CA PHE A 196 1.25 2.51 -21.50
C PHE A 196 0.25 2.55 -22.67
N LYS A 197 0.16 3.68 -23.40
CA LYS A 197 -0.72 3.82 -24.56
C LYS A 197 -0.17 3.04 -25.77
N PRO A 198 -0.97 2.19 -26.47
CA PRO A 198 -0.52 1.46 -27.65
C PRO A 198 -0.10 2.39 -28.81
N SER A 199 0.88 1.96 -29.60
CA SER A 199 1.63 2.74 -30.60
C SER A 199 0.89 3.18 -31.87
N ARG A 200 -0.46 3.15 -31.93
CA ARG A 200 -1.20 3.49 -33.17
C ARG A 200 -1.57 4.97 -33.32
N GLU A 201 -1.08 5.85 -32.44
CA GLU A 201 -1.43 7.28 -32.46
C GLU A 201 -0.24 8.19 -32.09
N VAL A 202 0.93 7.95 -32.70
CA VAL A 202 2.05 8.90 -32.72
C VAL A 202 2.62 8.93 -34.12
#